data_AF-A0ABD5SKH9-F1
#
_entry.id   AF-A0ABD5SKH9-F1
#
_cell.length_a   1.000
_cell.length_b   1.000
_cell.length_c   1.000
_cell.angle_alpha   90.00
_cell.angle_beta   90.00
_cell.angle_gamma   90.00
#
_symmetry.space_group_name_H-M   'P 1'
#
loop_
_entity.id
_entity.type
_entity.pdbx_description
1 polymer ?
#
loop_
_entity_poly.entity_id
_entity_poly.type
_entity_poly.pdbx_seq_one_letter_code
_entity_poly.pdbx_strand_id
1 'polypeptide(L)'
;MLGLLITFIIIPIAIGLQLEEYDIDSSLFIPAFTAVIGSFGLYFLRQWRRRKRIETALEAELNQMSDLKSLPDNLGELEPAPPDDDIPAEVVPTPEALPTDVYDSNLPELSLLHSWVYRDVVGFYTQLKRHKPTLREIHLQKEEEDITMSNQEDLYREAEELKEKRSKLLRKLG
;
A
#
# COMPACT_ATOMS: atom_id res chain seq x y z
N MET A 1 -22.10 8.57 0.04
CA MET A 1 -21.90 8.28 1.48
C MET A 1 -22.32 9.42 2.43
N LEU A 2 -22.85 10.55 1.96
CA LEU A 2 -23.49 11.54 2.86
C LEU A 2 -24.94 11.18 3.24
N GLY A 3 -25.68 10.48 2.35
CA GLY A 3 -27.09 10.13 2.59
C GLY A 3 -27.34 9.21 3.79
N LEU A 4 -26.37 8.34 4.14
CA LEU A 4 -26.47 7.43 5.28
C LEU A 4 -26.27 8.16 6.63
N LEU A 5 -25.43 9.18 6.68
CA LEU A 5 -25.26 10.02 7.88
C LEU A 5 -26.49 10.88 8.13
N ILE A 6 -27.12 11.37 7.07
CA ILE A 6 -28.33 12.20 7.17
C ILE A 6 -29.52 11.37 7.67
N THR A 7 -29.69 10.13 7.20
CA THR A 7 -30.74 9.25 7.74
C THR A 7 -30.48 8.84 9.19
N PHE A 8 -29.23 8.57 9.59
CA PHE A 8 -28.91 8.21 10.97
C PHE A 8 -29.00 9.37 11.98
N ILE A 9 -28.99 10.63 11.53
CA ILE A 9 -29.19 11.79 12.41
C ILE A 9 -30.67 12.21 12.42
N ILE A 10 -31.32 12.23 11.25
CA ILE A 10 -32.72 12.68 11.14
C ILE A 10 -33.70 11.66 11.73
N ILE A 11 -33.47 10.35 11.56
CA ILE A 11 -34.37 9.31 12.10
C ILE A 11 -34.42 9.36 13.65
N PRO A 12 -33.31 9.41 14.42
CA PRO A 12 -33.41 9.53 15.87
C PRO A 12 -33.89 10.90 16.34
N ILE A 13 -33.73 11.98 15.58
CA ILE A 13 -34.32 13.30 15.90
C ILE A 13 -35.84 13.29 15.65
N ALA A 14 -36.30 12.68 14.55
CA ALA A 14 -37.72 12.52 14.24
C ALA A 14 -38.41 11.54 15.20
N ILE A 15 -37.72 10.46 15.59
CA ILE A 15 -38.15 9.56 16.65
C ILE A 15 -38.16 10.31 17.99
N GLY A 16 -37.12 11.08 18.34
CA GLY A 16 -37.09 11.90 19.55
C GLY A 16 -38.22 12.94 19.64
N LEU A 17 -38.65 13.51 18.51
CA LEU A 17 -39.79 14.43 18.42
C LEU A 17 -41.16 13.73 18.40
N GLN A 18 -41.25 12.47 17.96
CA GLN A 18 -42.46 11.64 18.07
C GLN A 18 -42.60 10.94 19.43
N LEU A 19 -41.50 10.82 20.18
CA LEU A 19 -41.45 10.20 21.50
C LEU A 19 -41.90 11.12 22.64
N GLU A 20 -42.24 12.38 22.37
CA GLU A 20 -42.88 13.25 23.38
C GLU A 20 -44.23 12.70 23.86
N GLU A 21 -44.82 11.72 23.14
CA GLU A 21 -46.05 11.02 23.52
C GLU A 21 -45.82 9.62 24.13
N TYR A 22 -44.56 9.17 24.27
CA TYR A 22 -44.22 7.86 24.86
C TYR A 22 -43.35 8.06 26.09
N ASP A 23 -43.83 7.62 27.25
CA ASP A 23 -43.16 7.68 28.55
C ASP A 23 -41.93 6.72 28.58
N ILE A 24 -40.92 7.04 27.77
CA ILE A 24 -39.64 6.36 27.79
C ILE A 24 -38.85 6.97 28.94
N ASP A 25 -38.61 6.17 29.96
CA ASP A 25 -37.79 6.52 31.10
C ASP A 25 -36.44 7.08 30.62
N SER A 26 -36.31 8.39 30.70
CA SER A 26 -35.14 9.16 30.26
C SER A 26 -33.84 8.67 30.92
N SER A 27 -33.94 7.98 32.06
CA SER A 27 -32.81 7.35 32.76
C SER A 27 -32.23 6.13 32.02
N LEU A 28 -33.01 5.45 31.17
CA LEU A 28 -32.58 4.32 30.35
C LEU A 28 -32.11 4.74 28.95
N PHE A 29 -32.60 5.87 28.44
CA PHE A 29 -32.25 6.38 27.11
C PHE A 29 -30.78 6.85 27.03
N ILE A 30 -30.31 7.61 28.04
CA ILE A 30 -28.94 8.12 28.11
C ILE A 30 -27.87 6.99 28.11
N PRO A 31 -27.95 5.95 28.96
CA PRO A 31 -26.98 4.86 28.96
C PRO A 31 -27.03 4.02 27.67
N ALA A 32 -28.22 3.79 27.09
CA ALA A 32 -28.34 3.08 25.81
C ALA A 32 -27.68 3.87 24.66
N PHE A 33 -27.94 5.19 24.58
CA PHE A 33 -27.37 6.06 23.55
C PHE A 33 -25.85 6.19 23.67
N THR A 34 -25.34 6.34 24.91
CA THR A 34 -23.88 6.38 25.15
C THR A 34 -23.19 5.05 24.84
N ALA A 35 -23.82 3.91 25.11
CA ALA A 35 -23.28 2.60 24.72
C ALA A 35 -23.18 2.44 23.20
N VAL A 36 -24.21 2.88 22.45
CA VAL A 36 -24.20 2.86 20.99
C VAL A 36 -23.09 3.76 20.45
N ILE A 37 -23.05 5.04 20.83
CA ILE A 37 -22.00 5.97 20.38
C ILE A 37 -20.60 5.49 20.78
N GLY A 38 -20.45 4.98 22.01
CA GLY A 38 -19.18 4.46 22.51
C GLY A 38 -18.66 3.28 21.69
N SER A 39 -19.55 2.35 21.32
CA SER A 39 -19.17 1.19 20.49
C SER A 39 -18.77 1.60 19.07
N PHE A 40 -19.50 2.54 18.45
CA PHE A 40 -19.12 3.12 17.16
C PHE A 40 -17.78 3.87 17.25
N GLY A 41 -17.59 4.71 18.27
CA GLY A 41 -16.35 5.46 18.48
C GLY A 41 -15.13 4.55 18.62
N LEU A 42 -15.24 3.49 19.41
CA LEU A 42 -14.19 2.49 19.57
C LEU A 42 -13.87 1.76 18.26
N TYR A 43 -14.91 1.43 17.47
CA TYR A 43 -14.73 0.82 16.16
C TYR A 43 -13.95 1.73 15.20
N PHE A 44 -14.36 3.00 15.07
CA PHE A 44 -13.67 3.97 14.22
C PHE A 44 -12.22 4.21 14.67
N LEU A 45 -11.99 4.34 15.98
CA LEU A 45 -10.66 4.50 16.53
C LEU A 45 -9.76 3.30 16.25
N ARG A 46 -10.31 2.08 16.37
CA ARG A 46 -9.58 0.84 16.07
C ARG A 46 -9.23 0.75 14.57
N GLN A 47 -10.16 1.10 13.69
CA GLN A 47 -9.91 1.12 12.25
C GLN A 47 -8.85 2.16 11.88
N TRP A 48 -8.93 3.36 12.45
CA TRP A 48 -7.95 4.42 12.21
C TRP A 48 -6.55 4.01 12.66
N ARG A 49 -6.42 3.40 13.86
CA ARG A 49 -5.13 2.89 14.36
C ARG A 49 -4.55 1.77 13.49
N ARG A 50 -5.39 0.83 13.02
CA ARG A 50 -4.97 -0.25 12.11
C ARG A 50 -4.42 0.33 10.82
N ARG A 51 -5.18 1.22 10.19
CA ARG A 51 -4.75 1.90 8.98
C ARG A 51 -3.42 2.63 9.17
N LYS A 52 -3.28 3.42 10.24
CA LYS A 52 -2.03 4.15 10.51
C LYS A 52 -0.83 3.22 10.70
N ARG A 53 -1.03 2.08 11.39
CA ARG A 53 0.02 1.06 11.55
C ARG A 53 0.49 0.51 10.20
N ILE A 54 -0.43 0.22 9.28
CA ILE A 54 -0.11 -0.27 7.94
C ILE A 54 0.61 0.81 7.13
N GLU A 55 0.12 2.06 7.17
CA GLU A 55 0.76 3.19 6.48
C GLU A 55 2.23 3.33 6.92
N THR A 56 2.48 3.36 8.23
CA THR A 56 3.83 3.48 8.78
C THR A 56 4.71 2.27 8.46
N ALA A 57 4.15 1.05 8.47
CA ALA A 57 4.90 -0.15 8.12
C ALA A 57 5.30 -0.16 6.64
N LEU A 58 4.39 0.22 5.74
CA LEU A 58 4.67 0.34 4.30
C LEU A 58 5.70 1.44 4.02
N GLU A 59 5.58 2.58 4.69
CA GLU A 59 6.57 3.66 4.59
C GLU A 59 7.97 3.19 5.03
N ALA A 60 8.06 2.47 6.15
CA ALA A 60 9.32 1.92 6.64
C ALA A 60 9.92 0.92 5.65
N GLU A 61 9.12 0.03 5.06
CA GLU A 61 9.56 -0.92 4.05
C GLU A 61 10.06 -0.22 2.77
N LEU A 62 9.32 0.78 2.27
CA LEU A 62 9.73 1.57 1.10
C LEU A 62 11.02 2.36 1.36
N ASN A 63 11.25 2.82 2.59
CA ASN A 63 12.49 3.50 2.98
C ASN A 63 13.69 2.55 2.97
N GLN A 64 13.50 1.26 3.28
CA GLN A 64 14.56 0.25 3.20
C GLN A 64 15.03 -0.03 1.76
N MET A 65 14.16 0.20 0.76
CA MET A 65 14.48 0.04 -0.66
C MET A 65 15.25 1.24 -1.24
N SER A 66 16.33 1.68 -0.59
CA SER A 66 17.13 2.82 -1.06
C SER A 66 17.67 2.60 -2.47
N ASP A 67 18.00 1.37 -2.80
CA ASP A 67 18.74 1.01 -4.02
C ASP A 67 17.87 1.10 -5.28
N LEU A 68 16.54 1.08 -5.13
CA LEU A 68 15.61 1.42 -6.23
C LEU A 68 15.77 2.86 -6.71
N LYS A 69 16.35 3.75 -5.89
CA LYS A 69 16.55 5.15 -6.26
C LYS A 69 17.64 5.29 -7.33
N SER A 70 18.72 4.52 -7.21
CA SER A 70 19.88 4.55 -8.10
C SER A 70 19.76 3.56 -9.27
N LEU A 71 18.87 2.56 -9.18
CA LEU A 71 18.67 1.54 -10.22
C LEU A 71 18.58 2.10 -11.66
N PRO A 72 17.71 3.08 -12.00
CA PRO A 72 17.64 3.57 -13.38
C PRO A 72 18.89 4.35 -13.80
N ASP A 73 19.55 5.05 -12.87
CA ASP A 73 20.78 5.77 -13.16
C ASP A 73 21.91 4.76 -13.46
N ASN A 74 22.03 3.72 -12.64
CA ASN A 74 22.98 2.62 -12.82
C ASN A 74 22.76 1.87 -14.14
N LEU A 75 21.50 1.56 -14.47
CA LEU A 75 21.15 0.86 -15.72
C LEU A 75 21.41 1.75 -16.94
N GLY A 76 21.15 3.06 -16.84
CA GLY A 76 21.37 4.01 -17.93
C GLY A 76 22.85 4.24 -18.28
N GLU A 77 23.79 3.82 -17.43
CA GLU A 77 25.23 3.82 -17.72
C GLU A 77 25.67 2.63 -18.59
N LEU A 78 24.79 1.63 -18.80
CA LEU A 78 25.05 0.51 -19.69
C LEU A 78 24.87 0.96 -21.15
N GLU A 79 25.95 0.88 -21.95
CA GLU A 79 25.91 1.07 -23.40
C GLU A 79 26.14 -0.27 -24.10
N PRO A 80 25.30 -0.68 -25.07
CA PRO A 80 24.12 0.04 -25.60
C PRO A 80 22.90 -0.02 -24.68
N ALA A 81 21.93 0.89 -24.92
CA ALA A 81 20.66 0.97 -24.18
C ALA A 81 19.46 0.66 -25.09
N PRO A 82 18.61 -0.34 -24.78
CA PRO A 82 18.77 -1.35 -23.74
C PRO A 82 19.97 -2.28 -24.04
N PRO A 83 20.56 -2.90 -23.01
CA PRO A 83 21.74 -3.73 -23.19
C PRO A 83 21.42 -4.95 -24.06
N ASP A 84 22.20 -5.12 -25.13
CA ASP A 84 22.19 -6.32 -25.98
C ASP A 84 22.87 -7.51 -25.28
N ASP A 85 23.59 -7.24 -24.20
CA ASP A 85 24.28 -8.20 -23.33
C ASP A 85 23.60 -8.28 -21.94
N ASP A 86 23.95 -9.30 -21.15
CA ASP A 86 23.42 -9.47 -19.80
C ASP A 86 23.78 -8.29 -18.87
N ILE A 87 22.78 -7.81 -18.13
CA ILE A 87 22.96 -6.81 -17.07
C ILE A 87 23.89 -7.36 -15.99
N PRO A 88 24.97 -6.66 -15.61
CA PRO A 88 25.86 -7.12 -14.54
C PRO A 88 25.16 -7.05 -13.19
N ALA A 89 25.37 -8.06 -12.35
CA ALA A 89 24.80 -8.13 -11.00
C ALA A 89 25.19 -6.95 -10.09
N GLU A 90 26.32 -6.30 -10.35
CA GLU A 90 26.80 -5.13 -9.58
C GLU A 90 25.93 -3.88 -9.77
N VAL A 91 25.21 -3.80 -10.89
CA VAL A 91 24.44 -2.63 -11.31
C VAL A 91 23.02 -2.67 -10.74
N VAL A 92 22.56 -3.86 -10.34
CA VAL A 92 21.20 -4.12 -9.86
C VAL A 92 21.18 -4.54 -8.38
N PRO A 93 20.18 -4.11 -7.60
CA PRO A 93 20.06 -4.50 -6.21
C PRO A 93 19.77 -5.99 -6.08
N THR A 94 20.22 -6.57 -4.96
CA THR A 94 19.85 -7.94 -4.59
C THR A 94 18.33 -8.03 -4.35
N PRO A 95 17.68 -9.18 -4.66
CA PRO A 95 16.26 -9.37 -4.39
C PRO A 95 15.89 -9.21 -2.90
N GLU A 96 16.83 -9.50 -1.99
CA GLU A 96 16.66 -9.32 -0.54
C GLU A 96 16.62 -7.83 -0.13
N ALA A 97 17.32 -6.95 -0.85
CA ALA A 97 17.28 -5.50 -0.61
C ALA A 97 15.91 -4.87 -0.97
N LEU A 98 15.00 -5.64 -1.56
CA LEU A 98 13.67 -5.23 -1.99
C LEU A 98 12.59 -5.97 -1.18
N PRO A 99 12.45 -5.72 0.13
CA PRO A 99 11.48 -6.44 0.96
C PRO A 99 10.03 -6.26 0.45
N THR A 100 9.19 -7.27 0.62
CA THR A 100 7.74 -7.19 0.31
C THR A 100 6.88 -7.75 1.44
N ASP A 101 7.48 -7.95 2.61
CA ASP A 101 6.91 -8.70 3.72
C ASP A 101 5.72 -7.96 4.33
N VAL A 102 5.79 -6.64 4.46
CA VAL A 102 4.70 -5.80 4.96
C VAL A 102 3.52 -5.85 3.99
N TYR A 103 3.78 -5.71 2.69
CA TYR A 103 2.73 -5.85 1.68
C TYR A 103 2.05 -7.23 1.75
N ASP A 104 2.84 -8.30 1.80
CA ASP A 104 2.34 -9.68 1.76
C ASP A 104 1.60 -10.10 3.02
N SER A 105 2.14 -9.75 4.19
CA SER A 105 1.53 -10.06 5.48
C SER A 105 0.25 -9.26 5.75
N ASN A 106 0.05 -8.11 5.09
CA ASN A 106 -1.08 -7.22 5.32
C ASN A 106 -2.07 -7.15 4.16
N LEU A 107 -1.96 -8.01 3.13
CA LEU A 107 -2.87 -8.05 1.98
C LEU A 107 -4.37 -7.89 2.32
N PRO A 108 -4.93 -8.59 3.33
CA PRO A 108 -6.34 -8.43 3.69
C PRO A 108 -6.68 -7.03 4.24
N GLU A 109 -5.73 -6.41 4.94
CA GLU A 109 -5.91 -5.14 5.62
C GLU A 109 -5.54 -3.93 4.74
N LEU A 110 -4.93 -4.14 3.56
CA LEU A 110 -4.64 -3.05 2.61
C LEU A 110 -5.91 -2.29 2.19
N SER A 111 -7.06 -2.96 2.20
CA SER A 111 -8.38 -2.34 1.94
C SER A 111 -8.74 -1.22 2.91
N LEU A 112 -8.07 -1.13 4.07
CA LEU A 112 -8.25 -0.06 5.04
C LEU A 112 -7.57 1.25 4.62
N LEU A 113 -6.62 1.20 3.69
CA LEU A 113 -5.98 2.39 3.15
C LEU A 113 -6.98 3.23 2.34
N HIS A 114 -6.69 4.53 2.18
CA HIS A 114 -7.45 5.32 1.22
C HIS A 114 -7.35 4.71 -0.18
N SER A 115 -8.44 4.74 -0.95
CA SER A 115 -8.55 4.09 -2.27
C SER A 115 -7.42 4.48 -3.24
N TRP A 116 -6.99 5.75 -3.22
CA TRP A 116 -5.90 6.26 -4.05
C TRP A 116 -4.49 5.89 -3.55
N VAL A 117 -4.36 5.48 -2.28
CA VAL A 117 -3.11 4.92 -1.73
C VAL A 117 -3.07 3.44 -2.03
N TYR A 118 -4.17 2.73 -1.73
CA TYR A 118 -4.34 1.31 -2.01
C TYR A 118 -3.96 0.95 -3.45
N ARG A 119 -4.52 1.67 -4.43
CA ARG A 119 -4.22 1.44 -5.86
C ARG A 119 -2.73 1.58 -6.17
N ASP A 120 -2.11 2.62 -5.65
CA ASP A 120 -0.70 2.91 -5.90
C ASP A 120 0.21 1.88 -5.21
N VAL A 121 -0.15 1.44 -3.99
CA VAL A 121 0.55 0.37 -3.26
C VAL A 121 0.48 -0.92 -4.05
N VAL A 122 -0.73 -1.39 -4.39
CA VAL A 122 -0.90 -2.63 -5.17
C VAL A 122 -0.18 -2.54 -6.50
N GLY A 123 -0.28 -1.40 -7.21
CA GLY A 123 0.39 -1.20 -8.50
C GLY A 123 1.91 -1.30 -8.39
N PHE A 124 2.50 -0.62 -7.39
CA PHE A 124 3.94 -0.67 -7.14
C PHE A 124 4.41 -2.08 -6.78
N TYR A 125 3.80 -2.72 -5.78
CA TYR A 125 4.24 -4.03 -5.32
C TYR A 125 4.00 -5.14 -6.35
N THR A 126 2.95 -5.03 -7.17
CA THR A 126 2.74 -5.97 -8.30
C THR A 126 3.87 -5.86 -9.31
N GLN A 127 4.25 -4.64 -9.68
CA GLN A 127 5.36 -4.41 -10.62
C GLN A 127 6.70 -4.85 -10.03
N LEU A 128 6.97 -4.50 -8.77
CA LEU A 128 8.19 -4.93 -8.06
C LEU A 128 8.30 -6.45 -8.02
N LYS A 129 7.20 -7.14 -7.68
CA LYS A 129 7.17 -8.61 -7.64
C LYS A 129 7.38 -9.27 -9.00
N ARG A 130 6.94 -8.63 -10.09
CA ARG A 130 7.21 -9.12 -11.45
C ARG A 130 8.71 -9.11 -11.77
N HIS A 131 9.45 -8.12 -11.27
CA HIS A 131 10.87 -7.92 -11.56
C HIS A 131 11.83 -8.59 -10.57
N LYS A 132 11.37 -8.95 -9.37
CA LYS A 132 12.20 -9.69 -8.38
C LYS A 132 12.81 -11.00 -8.93
N PRO A 133 12.09 -11.82 -9.72
CA PRO A 133 12.68 -13.00 -10.38
C PRO A 133 13.82 -12.64 -11.32
N THR A 134 13.66 -11.62 -12.16
CA THR A 134 14.71 -11.15 -13.08
C THR A 134 15.94 -10.67 -12.32
N LEU A 135 15.76 -9.92 -11.24
CA LEU A 135 16.88 -9.52 -10.36
C LEU A 135 17.58 -10.74 -9.76
N ARG A 136 16.82 -11.77 -9.35
CA ARG A 136 17.39 -13.01 -8.83
C ARG A 136 18.17 -13.76 -9.91
N GLU A 137 17.65 -13.86 -11.12
CA GLU A 137 18.32 -14.49 -12.26
C GLU A 137 19.65 -13.81 -12.57
N ILE A 138 19.67 -12.48 -12.63
CA ILE A 138 20.89 -11.68 -12.82
C ILE A 138 21.93 -11.99 -11.73
N HIS A 139 21.51 -12.06 -10.46
CA HIS A 139 22.41 -12.38 -9.33
C HIS A 139 22.82 -13.86 -9.28
N LEU A 140 22.04 -14.76 -9.87
CA LEU A 140 22.30 -16.21 -9.83
C LEU A 140 23.20 -16.71 -10.94
N GLN A 141 23.40 -15.95 -12.04
CA GLN A 141 24.23 -16.25 -13.22
C GLN A 141 25.11 -17.49 -13.03
N LYS A 142 24.46 -18.65 -13.19
CA LYS A 142 25.11 -19.94 -13.43
C LYS A 142 25.06 -20.12 -14.92
N GLU A 143 26.20 -20.46 -15.49
CA GLU A 143 26.55 -20.53 -16.92
C GLU A 143 25.62 -21.37 -17.83
N GLU A 144 24.42 -21.79 -17.40
CA GLU A 144 23.58 -22.78 -18.10
C GLU A 144 22.09 -22.42 -18.28
N GLU A 145 21.56 -21.33 -17.71
CA GLU A 145 20.16 -20.91 -17.97
C GLU A 145 20.12 -19.56 -18.69
N ASP A 146 19.61 -19.60 -19.91
CA ASP A 146 19.36 -18.47 -20.81
C ASP A 146 18.42 -17.49 -20.11
N ILE A 147 18.97 -16.44 -19.49
CA ILE A 147 18.15 -15.36 -18.92
C ILE A 147 17.41 -14.77 -20.11
N THR A 148 16.08 -14.76 -20.06
CA THR A 148 15.32 -14.22 -21.19
C THR A 148 15.62 -12.73 -21.29
N MET A 149 16.38 -12.31 -22.32
CA MET A 149 16.77 -10.93 -22.58
C MET A 149 15.58 -9.95 -22.55
N SER A 150 14.40 -10.41 -22.96
CA SER A 150 13.14 -9.65 -22.85
C SER A 150 12.81 -9.21 -21.41
N ASN A 151 13.12 -10.03 -20.40
CA ASN A 151 12.83 -9.69 -19.00
C ASN A 151 13.79 -8.60 -18.49
N GLN A 152 15.06 -8.66 -18.89
CA GLN A 152 16.06 -7.64 -18.55
C GLN A 152 15.76 -6.31 -19.23
N GLU A 153 15.30 -6.34 -20.48
CA GLU A 153 14.85 -5.15 -21.21
C GLU A 153 13.62 -4.51 -20.56
N ASP A 154 12.65 -5.31 -20.10
CA ASP A 154 11.49 -4.81 -19.37
C ASP A 154 11.88 -4.18 -18.02
N LEU A 155 12.84 -4.78 -17.31
CA LEU A 155 13.41 -4.20 -16.09
C LEU A 155 14.06 -2.84 -16.37
N TYR A 156 14.86 -2.74 -17.44
CA TYR A 156 15.49 -1.50 -17.88
C TYR A 156 14.47 -0.41 -18.17
N ARG A 157 13.46 -0.71 -19.00
CA ARG A 157 12.43 0.26 -19.41
C ARG A 157 11.58 0.76 -18.24
N GLU A 158 11.35 -0.09 -17.26
CA GLU A 158 10.44 0.20 -16.14
C GLU A 158 11.14 0.65 -14.85
N ALA A 159 12.47 0.65 -14.81
CA ALA A 159 13.24 1.05 -13.63
C ALA A 159 12.90 2.49 -13.16
N GLU A 160 12.76 3.42 -14.11
CA GLU A 160 12.40 4.81 -13.78
C GLU A 160 10.96 4.88 -13.22
N GLU A 161 10.02 4.12 -13.78
CA GLU A 161 8.65 4.07 -13.29
C GLU A 161 8.58 3.50 -11.86
N LEU A 162 9.38 2.48 -11.55
CA LEU A 162 9.50 1.91 -10.20
C LEU A 162 10.01 2.96 -9.19
N LYS A 163 11.06 3.71 -9.55
CA LYS A 163 11.61 4.82 -8.75
C LYS A 163 10.58 5.92 -8.52
N GLU A 164 9.86 6.31 -9.55
CA GLU A 164 8.80 7.32 -9.47
C GLU A 164 7.64 6.87 -8.57
N LYS A 165 7.14 5.63 -8.76
CA LYS A 165 6.06 5.06 -7.94
C LYS A 165 6.45 4.96 -6.48
N ARG A 166 7.67 4.50 -6.17
CA ARG A 166 8.21 4.48 -4.80
C ARG A 166 8.21 5.88 -4.19
N SER A 167 8.77 6.85 -4.91
CA SER A 167 8.86 8.24 -4.44
C SER A 167 7.48 8.86 -4.20
N LYS A 168 6.51 8.58 -5.07
CA LYS A 168 5.12 9.00 -4.93
C LYS A 168 4.45 8.36 -3.71
N LEU A 169 4.70 7.08 -3.44
CA LEU A 169 4.16 6.39 -2.27
C LEU A 169 4.72 6.94 -0.97
N LEU A 170 6.02 7.19 -0.90
CA LEU A 170 6.64 7.81 0.28
C LEU A 170 6.00 9.16 0.63
N ARG A 171 5.70 10.00 -0.37
CA ARG A 171 4.99 11.29 -0.18
C ARG A 171 3.52 11.15 0.25
N LYS A 172 2.90 10.00 0.02
CA LYS A 172 1.49 9.75 0.37
C LYS A 172 1.33 9.09 1.74
N LEU A 173 2.35 8.37 2.19
CA LEU A 173 2.34 7.61 3.43
C LEU A 173 2.94 8.40 4.60
N GLY A 174 3.98 9.21 4.34
CA GLY A 174 4.54 10.20 5.28
C GLY A 174 3.73 11.49 5.30
#